data_AF-A0A3N5XQN1-F1
#
_entry.id   AF-A0A3N5XQN1-F1
#
_cell.length_a   1.000
_cell.length_b   1.000
_cell.length_c   1.000
_cell.angle_alpha   90.00
_cell.angle_beta   90.00
_cell.angle_gamma   90.00
#
_symmetry.space_group_name_H-M   'P 1'
#
loop_
_entity.id
_entity.type
_entity.pdbx_description
1 polymer ?
#
loop_
_entity_poly.entity_id
_entity_poly.type
_entity_poly.pdbx_seq_one_letter_code
_entity_poly.pdbx_strand_id
1 'polypeptide(L)'
;HQIEILGFVHPLLKIKVRCSKGTYIRSLAHDLGELMECGAYLKSLVRSAYDPFLLGSSISLDDIKEALAAGSCDRLLFPVDYPLQEWQRQVVSQEISTKIIQGHDILFDCADISTDNPLCVYGPAQNFLAVMKFVRENRLWHPEKVFNL
;
A
#
# COMPACT_ATOMS: atom_id res chain seq x y z
N HIS A 1 -11.46 -3.35 -11.80
CA HIS A 1 -12.27 -2.19 -11.38
C HIS A 1 -13.73 -2.61 -11.29
N GLN A 2 -14.53 -1.98 -10.42
CA GLN A 2 -15.94 -2.36 -10.20
C GLN A 2 -16.75 -1.13 -9.76
N ILE A 3 -18.00 -1.03 -10.20
CA ILE A 3 -18.99 -0.06 -9.70
C ILE A 3 -20.24 -0.84 -9.28
N GLU A 4 -20.75 -0.54 -8.10
CA GLU A 4 -21.93 -1.19 -7.51
C GLU A 4 -22.90 -0.11 -7.00
N ILE A 5 -24.18 -0.26 -7.30
CA ILE A 5 -25.24 0.62 -6.77
C ILE A 5 -25.64 0.08 -5.39
N LEU A 6 -25.48 0.90 -4.36
CA LEU A 6 -25.87 0.54 -2.99
C LEU A 6 -27.28 1.00 -2.64
N GLY A 7 -27.83 1.96 -3.39
CA GLY A 7 -29.19 2.44 -3.19
C GLY A 7 -29.46 3.73 -3.95
N PHE A 8 -30.75 3.99 -4.20
CA PHE A 8 -31.22 5.18 -4.88
C PHE A 8 -32.51 5.67 -4.21
N VAL A 9 -32.48 6.91 -3.72
CA VAL A 9 -33.64 7.62 -3.18
C VAL A 9 -33.56 9.03 -3.72
N HIS A 10 -34.37 9.34 -4.74
CA HIS A 10 -34.30 10.62 -5.44
C HIS A 10 -34.22 11.82 -4.46
N PRO A 11 -33.26 12.76 -4.63
CA PRO A 11 -32.30 12.88 -5.72
C PRO A 11 -30.93 12.22 -5.45
N LEU A 12 -30.84 11.27 -4.52
CA LEU A 12 -29.59 10.69 -4.03
C LEU A 12 -29.33 9.29 -4.60
N LEU A 13 -28.23 9.15 -5.34
CA LEU A 13 -27.65 7.88 -5.74
C LEU A 13 -26.42 7.57 -4.88
N LYS A 14 -26.39 6.37 -4.28
CA LYS A 14 -25.25 5.87 -3.53
C LYS A 14 -24.58 4.73 -4.29
N ILE A 15 -23.30 4.88 -4.58
CA ILE A 15 -22.49 3.87 -5.28
C ILE A 15 -21.24 3.50 -4.47
N LYS A 16 -20.74 2.29 -4.69
CA LYS A 16 -19.42 1.82 -4.26
C LYS A 16 -18.55 1.64 -5.49
N VAL A 17 -17.32 2.15 -5.43
CA VAL A 17 -16.39 2.15 -6.56
C VAL A 17 -15.07 1.53 -6.13
N ARG A 18 -14.61 0.51 -6.87
CA ARG A 18 -13.25 -0.03 -6.82
C ARG A 18 -12.50 0.45 -8.06
N CYS A 19 -11.60 1.41 -7.88
CA CYS A 19 -10.87 2.08 -8.95
C CYS A 19 -9.35 1.98 -8.75
N SER A 20 -8.58 2.34 -9.78
CA SER A 20 -7.13 2.51 -9.67
C SER A 20 -6.78 3.84 -8.99
N LYS A 21 -5.49 4.05 -8.72
CA LYS A 21 -4.96 5.35 -8.32
C LYS A 21 -5.31 6.43 -9.36
N GLY A 22 -5.58 7.64 -8.89
CA GLY A 22 -5.84 8.81 -9.75
C GLY A 22 -7.27 8.94 -10.26
N THR A 23 -8.18 8.02 -9.95
CA THR A 23 -9.59 8.18 -10.32
C THR A 23 -10.25 9.34 -9.56
N TYR A 24 -10.79 10.30 -10.32
CA TYR A 24 -11.52 11.44 -9.77
C TYR A 24 -13.01 11.08 -9.61
N ILE A 25 -13.41 10.71 -8.39
CA ILE A 25 -14.82 10.38 -8.09
C ILE A 25 -15.77 11.56 -8.33
N ARG A 26 -15.28 12.80 -8.24
CA ARG A 26 -16.06 14.00 -8.59
C ARG A 26 -16.38 14.06 -10.08
N SER A 27 -15.40 13.78 -10.94
CA SER A 27 -15.60 13.72 -12.39
C SER A 27 -16.55 12.58 -12.75
N LEU A 28 -16.40 11.40 -12.12
CA LEU A 28 -17.35 10.31 -12.30
C LEU A 28 -18.79 10.72 -11.96
N ALA A 29 -19.01 11.46 -10.86
CA ALA A 29 -20.33 11.95 -10.50
C ALA A 29 -20.88 12.94 -11.55
N HIS A 30 -20.04 13.87 -12.02
CA HIS A 30 -20.39 14.81 -13.09
C HIS A 30 -20.78 14.08 -14.38
N ASP A 31 -19.92 13.16 -14.85
CA ASP A 31 -20.12 12.41 -16.08
C ASP A 31 -21.40 11.55 -16.03
N LEU A 32 -21.70 10.95 -14.87
CA LEU A 32 -22.98 10.25 -14.66
C LEU A 32 -24.18 11.20 -14.75
N GLY A 33 -24.06 12.42 -14.22
CA GLY A 33 -25.09 13.44 -14.31
C GLY A 33 -25.34 13.93 -15.73
N GLU A 34 -24.27 14.13 -16.51
CA GLU A 34 -24.33 14.48 -17.93
C GLU A 34 -25.01 13.38 -18.74
N LEU A 35 -24.62 12.11 -18.52
CA LEU A 35 -25.23 10.96 -19.19
C LEU A 35 -26.72 10.78 -18.86
N MET A 36 -27.16 11.27 -17.70
CA MET A 36 -28.57 11.24 -17.27
C MET A 36 -29.34 12.52 -17.62
N GLU A 37 -28.68 13.51 -18.23
CA GLU A 37 -29.24 14.81 -18.63
C GLU A 37 -29.90 15.61 -17.48
N CYS A 38 -29.59 15.27 -16.24
CA CYS A 38 -30.12 15.96 -15.05
C CYS A 38 -29.04 16.72 -14.27
N GLY A 39 -27.77 16.47 -14.60
CA GLY A 39 -26.63 16.94 -13.84
C GLY A 39 -26.48 16.20 -12.51
N ALA A 40 -25.24 16.06 -12.04
CA ALA A 40 -24.97 15.48 -10.74
C ALA A 40 -23.64 15.99 -10.20
N TYR A 41 -23.53 15.99 -8.87
CA TYR A 41 -22.31 16.35 -8.18
C TYR A 41 -22.09 15.41 -7.00
N LEU A 42 -20.85 15.32 -6.55
CA LEU A 42 -20.50 14.51 -5.40
C LEU A 42 -20.99 15.16 -4.11
N LYS A 43 -22.04 14.59 -3.50
CA LYS A 43 -22.54 15.04 -2.19
C LYS A 43 -21.63 14.64 -1.03
N SER A 44 -21.19 13.39 -1.00
CA SER A 44 -20.39 12.83 0.10
C SER A 44 -19.50 11.70 -0.41
N LEU A 45 -18.31 11.56 0.17
CA LEU A 45 -17.36 10.51 -0.20
C LEU A 45 -16.72 9.92 1.05
N VAL A 46 -16.65 8.60 1.09
CA VAL A 46 -15.93 7.85 2.11
C VAL A 46 -14.99 6.89 1.40
N ARG A 47 -13.68 7.03 1.65
CA ARG A 47 -12.69 6.05 1.20
C ARG A 47 -12.72 4.87 2.17
N SER A 48 -13.28 3.74 1.72
CA SER A 48 -13.43 2.53 2.55
C SER A 48 -12.15 1.67 2.60
N ALA A 49 -11.26 1.82 1.61
CA ALA A 49 -9.98 1.13 1.56
C ALA A 49 -8.95 1.90 0.71
N TYR A 50 -7.67 1.64 0.99
CA TYR A 50 -6.52 1.98 0.14
C TYR A 50 -5.51 0.83 0.27
N ASP A 51 -5.41 -0.02 -0.76
CA ASP A 51 -4.60 -1.25 -0.72
C ASP A 51 -4.85 -2.04 0.59
N PRO A 52 -3.87 -2.41 1.46
CA PRO A 52 -4.16 -3.18 2.67
C PRO A 52 -4.77 -2.34 3.81
N PHE A 53 -4.94 -1.04 3.63
CA PHE A 53 -5.50 -0.14 4.64
C PHE A 53 -7.02 -0.09 4.51
N LEU A 54 -7.71 -0.60 5.52
CA LEU A 54 -9.17 -0.64 5.57
C LEU A 54 -9.71 0.42 6.54
N LEU A 55 -10.84 1.05 6.20
CA LEU A 55 -11.52 1.99 7.09
C LEU A 55 -11.92 1.34 8.42
N GLY A 56 -12.27 0.05 8.41
CA GLY A 56 -12.61 -0.69 9.64
C GLY A 56 -11.43 -0.83 10.63
N SER A 57 -10.20 -0.70 10.14
CA SER A 57 -8.98 -0.70 10.96
C SER A 57 -8.45 0.72 11.19
N SER A 58 -9.21 1.75 10.82
CA SER A 58 -8.82 3.15 11.05
C SER A 58 -9.03 3.51 12.52
N ILE A 59 -8.17 4.40 13.00
CA ILE A 59 -8.17 4.87 14.39
C ILE A 59 -8.69 6.31 14.38
N SER A 60 -9.58 6.65 15.30
CA SER A 60 -10.11 8.01 15.39
C SER A 60 -9.05 8.98 15.93
N LEU A 61 -9.26 10.28 15.69
CA LEU A 61 -8.36 11.30 16.22
C LEU A 61 -8.37 11.36 17.75
N ASP A 62 -9.48 10.99 18.38
CA ASP A 62 -9.58 10.99 19.85
C ASP A 62 -8.85 9.78 20.45
N ASP A 63 -8.98 8.60 19.86
CA ASP A 63 -8.19 7.41 20.26
C ASP A 63 -6.68 7.67 20.13
N ILE A 64 -6.27 8.39 19.07
CA ILE A 64 -4.87 8.81 18.89
C ILE A 64 -4.42 9.72 20.05
N LYS A 65 -5.22 10.70 20.46
CA LYS A 65 -4.89 11.60 21.58
C LYS A 65 -4.78 10.84 22.90
N GLU A 66 -5.68 9.90 23.14
CA GLU A 66 -5.67 9.07 24.35
C GLU A 66 -4.41 8.20 24.42
N ALA A 67 -4.04 7.55 23.31
CA ALA A 67 -2.81 6.75 23.23
C ALA A 67 -1.54 7.61 23.40
N LEU A 68 -1.54 8.84 22.88
CA LEU A 68 -0.47 9.82 23.10
C LEU A 68 -0.32 10.17 24.57
N ALA A 69 -1.42 10.48 25.24
CA ALA A 69 -1.42 10.79 26.67
C ALA A 69 -0.96 9.58 27.53
N ALA A 70 -1.30 8.37 27.11
CA ALA A 70 -0.90 7.13 27.79
C ALA A 70 0.52 6.64 27.45
N GLY A 71 1.23 7.30 26.52
CA GLY A 71 2.57 6.88 26.08
C GLY A 71 2.58 5.57 25.29
N SER A 72 1.47 5.19 24.65
CA SER A 72 1.29 3.89 23.97
C SER A 72 1.09 4.01 22.46
N CYS A 73 1.74 4.99 21.83
CA CYS A 73 1.55 5.32 20.41
C CYS A 73 2.04 4.24 19.45
N ASP A 74 3.08 3.50 19.82
CA ASP A 74 3.68 2.49 18.96
C ASP A 74 2.68 1.41 18.52
N ARG A 75 1.63 1.17 19.33
CA ARG A 75 0.56 0.22 19.02
C ARG A 75 -0.38 0.69 17.91
N LEU A 76 -0.35 1.99 17.58
CA LEU A 76 -1.18 2.58 16.53
C LEU A 76 -0.51 2.52 15.16
N LEU A 77 0.78 2.15 15.10
CA LEU A 77 1.57 2.14 13.89
C LEU A 77 1.58 0.74 13.28
N PHE A 78 1.33 0.68 11.98
CA PHE A 78 1.64 -0.51 11.21
C PHE A 78 3.15 -0.64 11.01
N PRO A 79 3.67 -1.87 10.83
CA PRO A 79 5.02 -2.09 10.33
C PRO A 79 5.23 -1.34 9.01
N VAL A 80 6.46 -0.86 8.76
CA VAL A 80 6.74 -0.03 7.57
C VAL A 80 6.51 -0.78 6.25
N ASP A 81 6.65 -2.10 6.27
CA ASP A 81 6.46 -3.04 5.18
C ASP A 81 5.01 -3.48 5.02
N TYR A 82 4.07 -3.00 5.86
CA TYR A 82 2.64 -3.31 5.76
C TYR A 82 2.04 -3.06 4.37
N PRO A 83 2.37 -1.97 3.64
CA PRO A 83 1.90 -1.78 2.26
C PRO A 83 2.45 -2.81 1.25
N LEU A 84 3.51 -3.54 1.62
CA LEU A 84 4.28 -4.43 0.74
C LEU A 84 4.00 -5.91 1.00
N GLN A 85 2.95 -6.23 1.77
CA GLN A 85 2.62 -7.60 2.17
C GLN A 85 2.36 -8.56 1.00
N GLU A 86 1.92 -8.05 -0.14
CA GLU A 86 1.70 -8.85 -1.35
C GLU A 86 2.97 -9.04 -2.20
N TRP A 87 4.07 -8.36 -1.85
CA TRP A 87 5.33 -8.46 -2.59
C TRP A 87 6.10 -9.72 -2.18
N GLN A 88 6.99 -10.16 -3.08
CA GLN A 88 7.86 -11.28 -2.79
C GLN A 88 8.76 -10.97 -1.60
N ARG A 89 9.00 -11.97 -0.75
CA ARG A 89 9.74 -11.85 0.50
C ARG A 89 10.92 -12.82 0.50
N GLN A 90 12.10 -12.31 0.86
CA GLN A 90 13.31 -13.13 1.07
C GLN A 90 13.96 -12.81 2.42
N VAL A 91 14.19 -13.84 3.22
CA VAL A 91 15.02 -13.73 4.44
C VAL A 91 16.47 -14.05 4.08
N VAL A 92 17.40 -13.24 4.58
CA VAL A 92 18.83 -13.39 4.26
C VAL A 92 19.68 -13.53 5.52
N SER A 93 20.90 -14.06 5.36
CA SER A 93 21.87 -14.18 6.44
C SER A 93 22.37 -12.81 6.91
N GLN A 94 23.03 -12.78 8.07
CA GLN A 94 23.62 -11.56 8.61
C GLN A 94 24.70 -10.97 7.68
N GLU A 95 25.45 -11.83 6.98
CA GLU A 95 26.48 -11.40 6.03
C GLU A 95 25.88 -10.67 4.83
N ILE A 96 24.81 -11.22 4.24
CA ILE A 96 24.11 -10.60 3.12
C ILE A 96 23.40 -9.32 3.59
N SER A 97 22.79 -9.33 4.78
CA SER A 97 22.16 -8.14 5.37
C SER A 97 23.15 -6.97 5.43
N THR A 98 24.37 -7.21 5.90
CA THR A 98 25.42 -6.19 6.01
C THR A 98 25.80 -5.63 4.64
N LYS A 99 25.92 -6.50 3.63
CA LYS A 99 26.21 -6.08 2.26
C LYS A 99 25.11 -5.21 1.67
N ILE A 100 23.84 -5.58 1.87
CA ILE A 100 22.67 -4.81 1.40
C ILE A 100 22.62 -3.43 2.07
N ILE A 101 22.85 -3.36 3.38
CA ILE A 101 22.85 -2.09 4.13
C ILE A 101 23.96 -1.15 3.61
N GLN A 102 25.08 -1.70 3.17
CA GLN A 102 26.18 -0.96 2.54
C GLN A 102 25.93 -0.59 1.07
N GLY A 103 24.79 -0.98 0.50
CA GLY A 103 24.41 -0.66 -0.89
C GLY A 103 25.00 -1.62 -1.93
N HIS A 104 25.54 -2.78 -1.53
CA HIS A 104 26.10 -3.75 -2.47
C HIS A 104 25.01 -4.54 -3.18
N ASP A 105 25.24 -4.78 -4.47
CA ASP A 105 24.43 -5.68 -5.29
C ASP A 105 24.58 -7.14 -4.83
N ILE A 106 23.46 -7.87 -4.80
CA ILE A 106 23.41 -9.25 -4.32
C ILE A 106 22.99 -10.18 -5.45
N LEU A 107 23.69 -11.31 -5.57
CA LEU A 107 23.22 -12.44 -6.35
C LEU A 107 22.34 -13.30 -5.45
N PHE A 108 21.05 -13.35 -5.74
CA PHE A 108 20.16 -14.37 -5.18
C PHE A 108 20.05 -15.54 -6.16
N ASP A 109 19.88 -16.75 -5.64
CA ASP A 109 19.54 -17.90 -6.48
C ASP A 109 18.09 -17.71 -6.96
N CYS A 110 17.92 -17.43 -8.25
CA CYS A 110 16.67 -16.95 -8.82
C CYS A 110 15.63 -18.06 -9.06
N ALA A 111 15.82 -19.28 -8.57
CA ALA A 111 14.94 -20.41 -8.89
C ALA A 111 13.46 -20.11 -8.57
N ASP A 112 13.19 -19.39 -7.48
CA ASP A 112 11.83 -19.11 -6.99
C ASP A 112 11.49 -17.60 -6.90
N ILE A 113 12.38 -16.71 -7.33
CA ILE A 113 12.18 -15.25 -7.23
C ILE A 113 11.85 -14.67 -8.60
N SER A 114 10.69 -14.02 -8.71
CA SER A 114 10.30 -13.29 -9.92
C SER A 114 11.18 -12.05 -10.06
N THR A 115 11.77 -11.88 -11.23
CA THR A 115 12.64 -10.73 -11.54
C THR A 115 11.87 -9.53 -12.10
N ASP A 116 10.54 -9.65 -12.27
CA ASP A 116 9.69 -8.60 -12.84
C ASP A 116 9.13 -7.64 -11.78
N ASN A 117 9.12 -8.07 -10.51
CA ASN A 117 8.65 -7.27 -9.39
C ASN A 117 9.78 -7.02 -8.39
N PRO A 118 9.72 -5.92 -7.61
CA PRO A 118 10.66 -5.71 -6.53
C PRO A 118 10.53 -6.80 -5.45
N LEU A 119 11.63 -7.04 -4.75
CA LEU A 119 11.76 -8.05 -3.69
C LEU A 119 11.93 -7.36 -2.34
N CYS A 120 11.11 -7.72 -1.36
CA CYS A 120 11.29 -7.31 0.02
C CYS A 120 12.29 -8.23 0.72
N VAL A 121 13.37 -7.67 1.25
CA VAL A 121 14.40 -8.42 1.98
C VAL A 121 14.31 -8.16 3.48
N TYR A 122 14.45 -9.23 4.24
CA TYR A 122 14.37 -9.27 5.69
C TYR A 122 15.63 -9.89 6.28
N GLY A 123 16.04 -9.40 7.45
CA GLY A 123 17.16 -9.95 8.19
C GLY A 123 16.81 -11.28 8.87
N PRO A 124 17.80 -11.93 9.51
CA PRO A 124 17.60 -13.21 10.19
C PRO A 124 16.59 -13.12 11.35
N ALA A 125 16.44 -11.94 11.95
CA ALA A 125 15.45 -11.66 12.99
C ALA A 125 14.05 -11.31 12.42
N GLN A 126 13.82 -11.51 11.12
CA GLN A 126 12.61 -11.13 10.39
C GLN A 126 12.28 -9.63 10.38
N ASN A 127 13.24 -8.76 10.72
CA ASN A 127 13.11 -7.34 10.55
C ASN A 127 13.22 -6.96 9.07
N PHE A 128 12.36 -6.06 8.60
CA PHE A 128 12.42 -5.54 7.24
C PHE A 128 13.68 -4.71 7.02
N LEU A 129 14.42 -4.99 5.94
CA LEU A 129 15.70 -4.36 5.65
C LEU A 129 15.65 -3.47 4.41
N ALA A 130 15.14 -4.00 3.31
CA ALA A 130 15.26 -3.33 2.03
C ALA A 130 14.20 -3.76 1.01
N VAL A 131 13.94 -2.86 0.06
CA VAL A 131 13.35 -3.19 -1.24
C VAL A 131 14.48 -3.32 -2.24
N MET A 132 14.55 -4.48 -2.88
CA MET A 132 15.52 -4.80 -3.91
C MET A 132 14.85 -4.78 -5.28
N LYS A 133 15.59 -4.38 -6.30
CA LYS A 133 15.16 -4.40 -7.70
C LYS A 133 16.13 -5.24 -8.52
N PHE A 134 15.60 -6.09 -9.39
CA PHE A 134 16.44 -6.88 -10.28
C PHE A 134 16.97 -6.02 -11.44
N VAL A 135 18.30 -6.00 -11.60
CA VAL A 135 19.00 -5.34 -12.69
C VAL A 135 19.35 -6.38 -13.74
N ARG A 136 18.63 -6.37 -14.86
CA ARG A 136 18.73 -7.39 -15.92
C ARG A 136 20.11 -7.46 -16.58
N GLU A 137 20.81 -6.33 -16.69
CA GLU A 137 22.13 -6.22 -17.34
C GLU A 137 23.18 -7.08 -16.67
N ASN A 138 23.27 -7.00 -15.34
CA ASN A 138 24.27 -7.72 -14.56
C ASN A 138 23.70 -8.96 -13.86
N ARG A 139 22.39 -9.21 -13.99
CA ARG A 139 21.65 -10.28 -13.31
C ARG A 139 21.81 -10.24 -11.78
N LEU A 140 21.85 -9.04 -11.22
CA LEU A 140 22.01 -8.81 -9.78
C LEU A 140 20.79 -8.08 -9.22
N TRP A 141 20.58 -8.23 -7.90
CA TRP A 141 19.60 -7.47 -7.14
C TRP A 141 20.27 -6.25 -6.52
N HIS A 142 19.77 -5.08 -6.89
CA HIS A 142 20.23 -3.80 -6.39
C HIS A 142 19.32 -3.31 -5.24
N PRO A 143 19.88 -2.82 -4.12
CA PRO A 143 19.08 -2.20 -3.05
C PRO A 143 18.55 -0.84 -3.47
N GLU A 144 17.31 -0.80 -3.98
CA GLU A 144 16.63 0.44 -4.38
C GLU A 144 16.27 1.31 -3.16
N LYS A 145 15.90 0.66 -2.04
CA LYS A 145 15.64 1.35 -0.78
C LYS A 145 16.07 0.51 0.40
N VAL A 146 16.93 1.06 1.24
CA VAL A 146 17.32 0.47 2.53
C VAL A 146 16.62 1.21 3.67
N PHE A 147 16.16 0.47 4.67
CA PHE A 147 15.49 0.97 5.85
C PHE A 147 16.37 0.70 7.08
N ASN A 148 16.78 1.78 7.77
CA ASN A 148 17.46 1.70 9.07
C ASN A 148 16.39 1.90 10.15
N LEU A 149 15.79 0.81 10.62
CA LEU A 149 14.77 0.78 11.66
C LEU A 149 15.33 0.21 12.95
#